data_AF-A0A5R9J274-F1
#
_entry.id   AF-A0A5R9J274-F1
#
_cell.length_a   1.000
_cell.length_b   1.000
_cell.length_c   1.000
_cell.angle_alpha   90.00
_cell.angle_beta   90.00
_cell.angle_gamma   90.00
#
_symmetry.space_group_name_H-M   'P 1'
#
loop_
_entity.id
_entity.type
_entity.pdbx_description
1 polymer ?
#
loop_
_entity_poly.entity_id
_entity_poly.type
_entity_poly.pdbx_seq_one_letter_code
_entity_poly.pdbx_strand_id
1 'polypeptide(L)'
;MNAKTSARCLGWMSLAVGIAELAAPSAIANRLGIKGGPRLVRAFGVREIGTGLFILLRPSSASGIDARVSGDALDLAVLTSALGASNPKRLTAAVATVLVAAVTAWDVGTAAALAKPVAA
;
A
#
# COMPACT_ATOMS: atom_id res chain seq x y z
N MET A 1 8.50 9.66 15.99
CA MET A 1 8.16 8.23 16.19
C MET A 1 9.42 7.39 15.97
N ASN A 2 9.63 6.31 16.74
CA ASN A 2 10.75 5.38 16.50
C ASN A 2 10.55 4.64 15.17
N ALA A 3 11.59 4.47 14.36
CA ALA A 3 11.53 3.81 13.06
C ALA A 3 10.95 2.38 13.12
N LYS A 4 11.26 1.61 14.18
CA LYS A 4 10.69 0.27 14.39
C LYS A 4 9.20 0.30 14.76
N THR A 5 8.74 1.37 15.39
CA THR A 5 7.32 1.57 15.69
C THR A 5 6.57 1.96 14.42
N SER A 6 7.13 2.89 13.63
CA SER A 6 6.59 3.24 12.31
C SER A 6 6.46 2.00 11.42
N ALA A 7 7.50 1.17 11.34
CA ALA A 7 7.47 -0.07 10.58
C ALA A 7 6.33 -1.00 11.04
N ARG A 8 6.17 -1.21 12.36
CA ARG A 8 5.05 -2.02 12.86
C ARG A 8 3.68 -1.44 12.52
N CYS A 9 3.51 -0.12 12.62
CA CYS A 9 2.26 0.53 12.21
C CYS A 9 1.95 0.28 10.73
N LEU A 10 2.95 0.44 9.86
CA LEU A 10 2.84 0.17 8.42
C LEU A 10 2.55 -1.31 8.14
N GLY A 11 3.17 -2.23 8.88
CA GLY A 11 2.89 -3.66 8.78
C GLY A 11 1.46 -4.04 9.14
N TRP A 12 0.91 -3.47 10.23
CA TRP A 12 -0.50 -3.64 10.60
C TRP A 12 -1.46 -3.00 9.59
N MET A 13 -1.09 -1.83 9.05
CA MET A 13 -1.87 -1.17 8.01
C MET A 13 -1.92 -2.03 6.73
N SER A 14 -0.79 -2.59 6.30
CA SER A 14 -0.72 -3.58 5.21
C SER A 14 -1.68 -4.74 5.42
N LEU A 15 -1.67 -5.35 6.61
CA LEU A 15 -2.58 -6.45 6.91
C LEU A 15 -4.05 -6.03 6.81
N ALA A 16 -4.40 -4.88 7.38
CA ALA A 16 -5.78 -4.38 7.36
C ALA A 16 -6.25 -4.09 5.92
N VAL A 17 -5.43 -3.42 5.12
CA VAL A 17 -5.72 -3.12 3.71
C VAL A 17 -5.87 -4.41 2.92
N GLY A 18 -4.89 -5.32 3.02
CA GLY A 18 -4.91 -6.56 2.24
C GLY A 18 -6.07 -7.49 2.62
N ILE A 19 -6.45 -7.54 3.91
CA ILE A 19 -7.66 -8.25 4.35
C ILE A 19 -8.91 -7.63 3.72
N ALA A 20 -9.02 -6.30 3.68
CA ALA A 20 -10.16 -5.62 3.07
C ALA A 20 -10.26 -5.93 1.55
N GLU A 21 -9.12 -5.95 0.86
CA GLU A 21 -9.01 -6.30 -0.56
C GLU A 21 -9.40 -7.76 -0.85
N LEU A 22 -9.09 -8.69 0.06
CA LEU A 22 -9.53 -10.08 -0.06
C LEU A 22 -11.00 -10.29 0.32
N ALA A 23 -11.50 -9.56 1.31
CA ALA A 23 -12.87 -9.67 1.81
C ALA A 23 -13.90 -9.07 0.84
N ALA A 24 -13.57 -7.95 0.20
CA ALA A 24 -14.51 -7.19 -0.63
C ALA A 24 -13.93 -6.76 -2.00
N PRO A 25 -13.27 -7.65 -2.77
CA PRO A 25 -12.55 -7.28 -3.98
C PRO A 25 -13.45 -6.68 -5.06
N SER A 26 -14.66 -7.23 -5.23
CA SER A 26 -15.63 -6.72 -6.21
C SER A 26 -16.16 -5.35 -5.82
N ALA A 27 -16.41 -5.12 -4.53
CA ALA A 27 -16.87 -3.83 -4.05
C ALA A 27 -15.79 -2.75 -4.26
N ILE A 28 -14.53 -3.07 -3.94
CA ILE A 28 -13.40 -2.16 -4.11
C ILE A 28 -13.17 -1.85 -5.60
N ALA A 29 -13.08 -2.88 -6.45
CA ALA A 29 -12.91 -2.70 -7.88
C ALA A 29 -14.01 -1.82 -8.51
N ASN A 30 -15.27 -2.06 -8.14
CA ASN A 30 -16.41 -1.29 -8.64
C ASN A 30 -16.46 0.14 -8.10
N ARG A 31 -16.09 0.37 -6.83
CA ARG A 31 -16.05 1.70 -6.22
C ARG A 31 -14.96 2.58 -6.81
N LEU A 32 -13.83 1.98 -7.21
CA LEU A 32 -12.70 2.69 -7.81
C LEU A 32 -12.77 2.74 -9.35
N GLY A 33 -13.56 1.87 -9.98
CA GLY A 33 -13.62 1.75 -11.43
C GLY A 33 -12.35 1.14 -12.03
N ILE A 34 -11.74 0.17 -11.34
CA ILE A 34 -10.49 -0.47 -11.76
C ILE A 34 -10.77 -1.49 -12.88
N LYS A 35 -10.12 -1.30 -14.04
CA LYS A 35 -10.31 -2.17 -15.23
C LYS A 35 -9.86 -3.62 -15.02
N GLY A 36 -8.88 -3.88 -14.15
CA GLY A 36 -8.43 -5.24 -13.79
C GLY A 36 -9.43 -6.02 -12.92
N GLY A 37 -10.49 -5.36 -12.45
CA GLY A 37 -11.58 -5.99 -11.73
C GLY A 37 -11.18 -6.64 -10.40
N PRO A 38 -12.04 -7.53 -9.86
CA PRO A 38 -11.84 -8.14 -8.54
C PRO A 38 -10.58 -9.03 -8.44
N ARG A 39 -10.11 -9.60 -9.56
CA ARG A 39 -8.92 -10.46 -9.57
C ARG A 39 -7.64 -9.68 -9.29
N LEU A 40 -7.51 -8.50 -9.89
CA LEU A 40 -6.38 -7.61 -9.65
C LEU A 40 -6.35 -7.12 -8.19
N VAL A 41 -7.53 -6.72 -7.67
CA VAL A 41 -7.65 -6.31 -6.26
C VAL A 41 -7.25 -7.44 -5.30
N ARG A 42 -7.61 -8.70 -5.58
CA ARG A 42 -7.14 -9.84 -4.76
C ARG A 42 -5.63 -10.02 -4.81
N ALA A 43 -5.01 -9.82 -5.97
CA ALA A 43 -3.56 -9.93 -6.11
C ALA A 43 -2.84 -8.88 -5.25
N PHE A 44 -3.35 -7.64 -5.22
CA PHE A 44 -2.89 -6.61 -4.29
C PHE A 44 -3.13 -7.01 -2.83
N GLY A 45 -4.28 -7.58 -2.51
CA GLY A 45 -4.56 -8.05 -1.15
C GLY A 45 -3.59 -9.11 -0.64
N VAL A 46 -3.25 -10.09 -1.48
CA VAL A 46 -2.23 -11.11 -1.14
C VAL A 46 -0.85 -10.45 -0.97
N ARG A 47 -0.48 -9.52 -1.86
CA ARG A 47 0.79 -8.77 -1.79
C ARG A 47 0.88 -7.99 -0.49
N GLU A 48 -0.13 -7.18 -0.16
CA GLU A 48 -0.17 -6.36 1.05
C GLU A 48 -0.09 -7.22 2.32
N ILE A 49 -0.81 -8.35 2.38
CA ILE A 49 -0.70 -9.28 3.52
C ILE A 49 0.72 -9.83 3.64
N GLY A 50 1.31 -10.31 2.55
CA GLY A 50 2.67 -10.86 2.54
C GLY A 50 3.70 -9.85 3.03
N THR A 51 3.62 -8.61 2.52
CA THR A 51 4.49 -7.51 2.93
C THR A 51 4.27 -7.12 4.39
N GLY A 52 3.02 -7.03 4.84
CA GLY A 52 2.66 -6.74 6.24
C GLY A 52 3.21 -7.77 7.21
N LEU A 53 3.05 -9.05 6.91
CA LEU A 53 3.64 -10.15 7.70
C LEU A 53 5.17 -10.04 7.75
N PHE A 54 5.81 -9.79 6.61
CA PHE A 54 7.27 -9.65 6.56
C PHE A 54 7.76 -8.51 7.46
N ILE A 55 7.10 -7.35 7.43
CA ILE A 55 7.45 -6.19 8.27
C ILE A 55 7.24 -6.51 9.76
N LEU A 56 6.12 -7.14 10.12
CA LEU A 56 5.82 -7.46 11.51
C LEU A 56 6.78 -8.50 12.09
N LEU A 57 7.24 -9.44 11.26
CA LEU A 57 8.26 -10.43 11.63
C LEU A 57 9.67 -9.83 11.68
N ARG A 58 9.95 -8.77 10.89
CA ARG A 58 11.28 -8.14 10.78
C ARG A 58 11.21 -6.60 10.86
N PRO A 59 10.75 -6.01 11.98
CA PRO A 59 10.43 -4.59 12.06
C PRO A 59 11.65 -3.65 12.08
N SER A 60 12.86 -4.20 12.12
CA SER A 60 14.12 -3.45 11.98
C SER A 60 14.72 -3.53 10.58
N SER A 61 14.11 -4.27 9.65
CA SER A 61 14.59 -4.40 8.28
C SER A 61 13.93 -3.38 7.37
N ALA A 62 14.74 -2.65 6.59
CA ALA A 62 14.22 -1.75 5.55
C ALA A 62 13.55 -2.51 4.40
N SER A 63 13.94 -3.77 4.13
CA SER A 63 13.46 -4.53 2.96
C SER A 63 11.95 -4.72 2.91
N GLY A 64 11.28 -4.79 4.07
CA GLY A 64 9.82 -4.88 4.13
C GLY A 64 9.14 -3.58 3.71
N ILE A 65 9.73 -2.45 4.10
CA ILE A 65 9.26 -1.12 3.73
C ILE A 65 9.55 -0.84 2.25
N ASP A 66 10.72 -1.25 1.73
CA ASP A 66 11.05 -1.12 0.31
C ASP A 66 10.07 -1.92 -0.58
N ALA A 67 9.64 -3.10 -0.11
CA ALA A 67 8.60 -3.89 -0.76
C ALA A 67 7.24 -3.17 -0.76
N ARG A 68 6.90 -2.40 0.30
CA ARG A 68 5.72 -1.53 0.31
C ARG A 68 5.85 -0.41 -0.71
N VAL A 69 6.97 0.33 -0.72
CA VAL A 69 7.19 1.42 -1.70
C VAL A 69 7.03 0.94 -3.13
N SER A 70 7.61 -0.23 -3.45
CA SER A 70 7.50 -0.84 -4.78
C SER A 70 6.05 -1.26 -5.08
N GLY A 71 5.35 -1.75 -4.07
CA GLY A 71 3.94 -2.11 -4.14
C GLY A 71 3.01 -0.93 -4.38
N ASP A 72 3.18 0.14 -3.60
CA ASP A 72 2.44 1.39 -3.75
C ASP A 72 2.66 2.01 -5.13
N ALA A 73 3.86 1.88 -5.71
CA ALA A 73 4.10 2.34 -7.08
C ALA A 73 3.21 1.60 -8.10
N LEU A 74 2.98 0.29 -7.91
CA LEU A 74 2.05 -0.49 -8.72
C LEU A 74 0.59 -0.06 -8.47
N ASP A 75 0.22 0.15 -7.20
CA ASP A 75 -1.12 0.59 -6.83
C ASP A 75 -1.43 1.96 -7.46
N LEU A 76 -0.49 2.90 -7.39
CA LEU A 76 -0.59 4.23 -8.01
C LEU A 76 -0.68 4.13 -9.53
N ALA A 77 0.09 3.26 -10.18
CA ALA A 77 -0.04 3.05 -11.63
C ALA A 77 -1.46 2.60 -12.03
N VAL A 78 -2.06 1.72 -11.23
CA VAL A 78 -3.44 1.27 -11.46
C VAL A 78 -4.46 2.37 -11.12
N LEU A 79 -4.32 3.05 -9.99
CA LEU A 79 -5.23 4.11 -9.55
C LEU A 79 -5.22 5.32 -10.48
N THR A 80 -4.04 5.74 -10.95
CA THR A 80 -3.91 6.83 -11.93
C THR A 80 -4.57 6.49 -13.26
N SER A 81 -4.50 5.22 -13.70
CA SER A 81 -5.23 4.76 -14.89
C SER A 81 -6.76 4.87 -14.75
N ALA A 82 -7.27 4.90 -13.51
CA ALA A 82 -8.68 5.06 -13.20
C ALA A 82 -9.12 6.54 -13.11
N LEU A 83 -8.22 7.52 -13.30
CA LEU A 83 -8.57 8.95 -13.27
C LEU A 83 -9.12 9.49 -14.60
N GLY A 84 -9.14 8.66 -15.65
CA GLY A 84 -9.62 9.05 -16.97
C GLY A 84 -11.07 9.57 -16.96
N ALA A 85 -11.39 10.49 -17.87
CA ALA A 85 -12.70 11.14 -17.94
C ALA A 85 -13.88 10.16 -18.17
N SER A 86 -13.61 8.98 -18.73
CA SER A 86 -14.60 7.92 -18.94
C SER A 86 -14.92 7.11 -17.68
N ASN A 87 -14.15 7.26 -16.58
CA ASN A 87 -14.48 6.61 -15.32
C ASN A 87 -15.44 7.48 -14.49
N PRO A 88 -16.72 7.08 -14.32
CA PRO A 88 -17.66 7.82 -13.46
C PRO A 88 -17.24 7.81 -11.99
N LYS A 89 -16.26 6.98 -11.60
CA LYS A 89 -15.71 6.88 -10.24
C LYS A 89 -14.36 7.59 -10.07
N ARG A 90 -13.95 8.42 -11.04
CA ARG A 90 -12.63 9.10 -11.04
C ARG A 90 -12.35 9.92 -9.78
N LEU A 91 -13.36 10.51 -9.13
CA LEU A 91 -13.16 11.27 -7.89
C LEU A 91 -12.76 10.34 -6.73
N THR A 92 -13.43 9.19 -6.60
CA THR A 92 -13.08 8.17 -5.60
C THR A 92 -11.70 7.60 -5.87
N ALA A 93 -11.37 7.34 -7.14
CA ALA A 93 -10.02 6.93 -7.55
C ALA A 93 -8.97 8.01 -7.24
N ALA A 94 -9.28 9.30 -7.41
CA ALA A 94 -8.38 10.40 -7.08
C ALA A 94 -8.09 10.45 -5.57
N VAL A 95 -9.12 10.31 -4.74
CA VAL A 95 -8.95 10.24 -3.28
C VAL A 95 -8.08 9.04 -2.89
N ALA A 96 -8.34 7.86 -3.45
CA ALA A 96 -7.50 6.68 -3.21
C ALA A 96 -6.04 6.92 -3.67
N THR A 97 -5.83 7.57 -4.81
CA THR A 97 -4.50 7.92 -5.31
C THR A 97 -3.75 8.82 -4.33
N VAL A 98 -4.41 9.86 -3.81
CA VAL A 98 -3.81 10.77 -2.83
C VAL A 98 -3.48 10.05 -1.53
N LEU A 99 -4.37 9.19 -1.04
CA LEU A 99 -4.13 8.40 0.17
C LEU A 99 -2.94 7.46 0.02
N VAL A 100 -2.87 6.72 -1.10
CA VAL A 100 -1.73 5.83 -1.38
C VAL A 100 -0.45 6.66 -1.50
N ALA A 101 -0.44 7.77 -2.24
CA ALA A 101 0.74 8.62 -2.35
C ALA A 101 1.24 9.17 -1.00
N ALA A 102 0.32 9.53 -0.09
CA ALA A 102 0.67 9.96 1.26
C ALA A 102 1.29 8.82 2.08
N VAL A 103 0.76 7.61 1.95
CA VAL A 103 1.33 6.40 2.57
C VAL A 103 2.72 6.09 1.99
N THR A 104 2.90 6.19 0.67
CA THR A 104 4.21 5.98 0.03
C THR A 104 5.26 6.96 0.54
N ALA A 105 4.90 8.23 0.74
CA ALA A 105 5.79 9.21 1.33
C ALA A 105 6.19 8.83 2.77
N TRP A 106 5.27 8.26 3.55
CA TRP A 106 5.57 7.73 4.88
C TRP A 106 6.47 6.49 4.80
N ASP A 107 6.24 5.59 3.86
CA ASP A 107 7.10 4.42 3.63
C ASP A 107 8.54 4.86 3.31
N VAL A 108 8.74 5.81 2.39
CA VAL A 108 10.07 6.37 2.07
C VAL A 108 10.74 6.98 3.29
N GLY A 109 10.01 7.78 4.08
CA GLY A 109 10.55 8.35 5.32
C GLY A 109 10.95 7.29 6.36
N THR A 110 10.18 6.20 6.45
CA THR A 110 10.47 5.09 7.38
C THR A 110 11.66 4.27 6.90
N ALA A 111 11.74 3.96 5.61
CA ALA A 111 12.88 3.25 5.01
C ALA A 111 14.19 4.03 5.21
N ALA A 112 14.18 5.35 4.93
CA ALA A 112 15.32 6.22 5.17
C ALA A 112 15.73 6.27 6.65
N ALA A 113 14.77 6.24 7.57
CA ALA A 113 15.05 6.22 9.01
C ALA A 113 15.64 4.87 9.48
N LEU A 114 15.24 3.74 8.87
CA LEU A 114 15.79 2.41 9.16
C LEU A 114 17.18 2.21 8.54
N ALA A 115 17.50 2.89 7.44
CA ALA A 115 18.79 2.80 6.76
C ALA A 115 19.92 3.57 7.48
N LYS A 116 19.60 4.49 8.39
CA LYS A 116 20.62 5.21 9.17
C LYS A 116 21.28 4.23 10.16
N PRO A 117 22.63 4.09 10.14
CA PRO A 117 23.32 3.33 11.17
C PRO A 117 23.03 3.98 12.52
N VAL A 118 22.76 3.15 13.53
CA VAL A 118 22.69 3.62 14.92
C VAL A 118 24.05 4.23 15.23
N ALA A 119 24.09 5.53 15.49
CA ALA A 119 25.31 6.18 15.96
C ALA A 119 25.79 5.41 17.20
N ALA A 120 26.98 4.81 17.09
CA ALA A 120 27.65 4.07 18.15
C ALA A 120 28.26 5.04 19.16
#